data_AF-A0A821FJA9-F1
#
_entry.id   AF-A0A821FJA9-F1
#
_cell.length_a   1.000
_cell.length_b   1.000
_cell.length_c   1.000
_cell.angle_alpha   90.00
_cell.angle_beta   90.00
_cell.angle_gamma   90.00
#
_symmetry.space_group_name_H-M   'P 1'
#
loop_
_entity.id
_entity.type
_entity.pdbx_description
1 polymer ?
#
loop_
_entity_poly.entity_id
_entity_poly.type
_entity_poly.pdbx_seq_one_letter_code
_entity_poly.pdbx_strand_id
1 'polypeptide(L)'
;MINKTEKEAQKIDPINGDRKSLIGKLKRAKGISCPARAFRFSLSGDTYRTIANEAQRYEMSIRCAAKHKNIDLVKYYLDILKVLKDLTKEGFVQDAYEKSVRFINENIDEYCSEIMKKFNRAFESQDGLREDDIREYKNAVEYIQAIHKQLGEHLQSGLVSSAALLQNIHIKLWERRHDLEGKDIYCPSVEIFLLNIYMLKAAFEELELDY
;
A
#
# COMPACT_ATOMS: atom_id res chain seq x y z
N MET A 1 45.29 -3.58 -0.74
CA MET A 1 46.02 -3.46 -2.02
C MET A 1 45.24 -4.25 -3.06
N ILE A 2 44.57 -3.59 -3.99
CA ILE A 2 43.87 -4.27 -5.09
C ILE A 2 44.96 -4.64 -6.11
N ASN A 3 45.21 -5.93 -6.31
CA ASN A 3 46.09 -6.41 -7.38
C ASN A 3 45.52 -5.94 -8.72
N LYS A 4 46.12 -4.88 -9.29
CA LYS A 4 45.79 -4.43 -10.64
C LYS A 4 46.04 -5.60 -11.59
N THR A 5 45.02 -5.98 -12.32
CA THR A 5 45.10 -7.01 -13.36
C THR A 5 45.95 -6.43 -14.49
N GLU A 6 47.25 -6.75 -14.54
CA GLU A 6 48.16 -6.47 -15.67
C GLU A 6 47.84 -7.35 -16.89
N LYS A 7 46.56 -7.44 -17.26
CA LYS A 7 46.15 -7.99 -18.55
C LYS A 7 45.42 -6.88 -19.26
N GLU A 8 46.18 -6.16 -20.07
CA GLU A 8 45.63 -5.23 -21.06
C GLU A 8 44.40 -5.86 -21.71
N ALA A 9 43.30 -5.13 -21.76
CA ALA A 9 42.14 -5.53 -22.54
C ALA A 9 42.61 -5.83 -23.96
N GLN A 10 42.41 -7.06 -24.44
CA GLN A 10 42.79 -7.43 -25.79
C GLN A 10 41.97 -6.60 -26.78
N LYS A 11 42.54 -5.50 -27.27
CA LYS A 11 41.94 -4.68 -28.32
C LYS A 11 42.18 -5.35 -29.67
N ILE A 12 41.12 -5.44 -30.47
CA ILE A 12 41.21 -5.88 -31.85
C ILE A 12 41.58 -4.65 -32.68
N ASP A 13 42.79 -4.62 -33.24
CA ASP A 13 43.14 -3.69 -34.31
C ASP A 13 42.89 -4.42 -35.65
N PRO A 14 41.83 -4.06 -36.40
CA PRO A 14 41.49 -4.74 -37.64
C PRO A 14 42.44 -4.41 -38.80
N ILE A 15 43.27 -3.36 -38.67
CA ILE A 15 44.16 -2.86 -39.72
C ILE A 15 45.59 -3.37 -39.51
N ASN A 16 46.13 -3.23 -38.28
CA ASN A 16 47.52 -3.57 -37.97
C ASN A 16 47.67 -4.78 -37.05
N GLY A 17 46.57 -5.42 -36.64
CA GLY A 17 46.60 -6.52 -35.68
C GLY A 17 47.11 -7.84 -36.28
N ASP A 18 47.99 -8.52 -35.55
CA ASP A 18 48.36 -9.91 -35.84
C ASP A 18 47.20 -10.87 -35.50
N ARG A 19 46.41 -11.17 -36.53
CA ARG A 19 45.25 -12.07 -36.45
C ARG A 19 45.64 -13.47 -36.00
N LYS A 20 46.82 -13.98 -36.38
CA LYS A 20 47.25 -15.35 -36.03
C LYS A 20 47.58 -15.44 -34.54
N SER A 21 48.28 -14.43 -34.01
CA SER A 21 48.56 -14.32 -32.57
C SER A 21 47.28 -14.16 -31.76
N LEU A 22 46.33 -13.33 -32.21
CA LEU A 22 45.04 -13.17 -31.54
C LEU A 22 44.23 -14.47 -31.50
N ILE A 23 44.07 -15.16 -32.63
CA ILE A 23 43.36 -16.44 -32.70
C ILE A 23 44.07 -17.50 -31.83
N GLY A 24 45.40 -17.52 -31.85
CA GLY A 24 46.20 -18.41 -31.00
C GLY A 24 46.06 -18.11 -29.50
N LYS A 25 45.82 -16.85 -29.11
CA LYS A 25 45.51 -16.45 -27.73
C LYS A 25 44.08 -16.82 -27.35
N LEU A 26 43.10 -16.61 -28.22
CA LEU A 26 41.70 -16.97 -27.99
C LEU A 26 41.50 -18.48 -27.85
N LYS A 27 42.15 -19.29 -28.71
CA LYS A 27 42.12 -20.77 -28.61
C LYS A 27 42.71 -21.31 -27.31
N ARG A 28 43.63 -20.57 -26.69
CA ARG A 28 44.28 -20.93 -25.42
C ARG A 28 43.64 -20.25 -24.20
N ALA A 29 42.69 -19.34 -24.42
CA ALA A 29 41.97 -18.69 -23.34
C ALA A 29 41.05 -19.72 -22.68
N LYS A 30 41.15 -19.86 -21.35
CA LYS A 30 40.16 -20.64 -20.61
C LYS A 30 38.82 -19.94 -20.76
N GLY A 31 37.82 -20.66 -21.27
CA GLY A 31 36.44 -20.20 -21.27
C GLY A 31 36.02 -19.79 -19.86
N ILE A 32 35.16 -18.79 -19.76
CA ILE A 32 34.62 -18.36 -18.48
C ILE A 32 33.72 -19.49 -17.98
N SER A 33 34.19 -20.23 -16.98
CA SER A 33 33.52 -21.43 -16.46
C SER A 33 32.18 -21.16 -15.78
N CYS A 34 31.96 -19.92 -15.33
CA CYS A 34 30.69 -19.48 -14.77
C CYS A 34 30.39 -18.03 -15.20
N PRO A 35 29.81 -17.84 -16.41
CA PRO A 35 29.55 -16.52 -16.96
C PRO A 35 28.71 -15.64 -16.03
N ALA A 36 27.73 -16.21 -15.34
CA ALA A 36 26.88 -15.49 -14.38
C ALA A 36 27.64 -14.92 -13.16
N ARG A 37 28.82 -15.45 -12.82
CA ARG A 37 29.69 -14.90 -11.76
C ARG A 37 30.71 -13.90 -12.30
N ALA A 38 31.11 -14.05 -13.57
CA ALA A 38 32.11 -13.19 -14.21
C ALA A 38 31.50 -11.91 -14.79
N PHE A 39 30.27 -12.00 -15.31
CA PHE A 39 29.48 -10.87 -15.77
C PHE A 39 28.40 -10.59 -14.75
N ARG A 40 28.61 -9.56 -13.93
CA ARG A 40 27.53 -8.98 -13.14
C ARG A 40 26.88 -7.90 -13.97
N PHE A 41 25.57 -7.99 -14.15
CA PHE A 41 24.81 -6.84 -14.61
C PHE A 41 25.02 -5.73 -13.57
N SER A 42 25.58 -4.61 -13.99
CA SER A 42 25.77 -3.43 -13.15
C SER A 42 25.18 -2.25 -13.88
N LEU A 43 24.28 -1.54 -13.21
CA LEU A 43 23.80 -0.27 -13.71
C LEU A 43 24.97 0.70 -13.85
N SER A 44 25.00 1.46 -14.95
CA SER A 44 25.91 2.61 -15.01
C SER A 44 25.55 3.60 -13.90
N GLY A 45 26.50 4.43 -13.47
CA GLY A 45 26.24 5.43 -12.42
C GLY A 45 25.06 6.36 -12.76
N ASP A 46 24.91 6.73 -14.03
CA ASP A 46 23.82 7.59 -14.49
C ASP A 46 22.48 6.86 -14.50
N THR A 47 22.47 5.59 -14.94
CA THR A 47 21.28 4.74 -14.87
C THR A 47 20.84 4.53 -13.42
N TYR A 48 21.78 4.24 -12.52
CA TYR A 48 21.50 4.09 -11.09
C TYR A 48 20.84 5.35 -10.52
N ARG A 49 21.44 6.52 -10.74
CA ARG A 49 20.90 7.80 -10.27
C ARG A 49 19.50 8.07 -10.81
N THR A 50 19.27 7.79 -12.08
CA THR A 50 17.96 7.96 -12.72
C THR A 50 16.91 7.08 -12.06
N ILE A 51 17.20 5.79 -11.89
CA ILE A 51 16.27 4.84 -11.25
C ILE A 51 16.01 5.23 -9.78
N ALA A 52 17.04 5.65 -9.05
CA ALA A 52 16.90 6.12 -7.66
C ALA A 52 15.98 7.34 -7.55
N ASN A 53 16.20 8.35 -8.42
CA ASN A 53 15.36 9.55 -8.45
C ASN A 53 13.90 9.23 -8.80
N GLU A 54 13.68 8.33 -9.76
CA GLU A 54 12.36 7.88 -10.17
C GLU A 54 11.64 7.11 -9.06
N ALA A 55 12.34 6.17 -8.39
CA ALA A 55 11.79 5.44 -7.25
C ALA A 55 11.34 6.39 -6.12
N GLN A 56 12.17 7.40 -5.80
CA GLN A 56 11.83 8.42 -4.82
C GLN A 56 10.64 9.29 -5.26
N ARG A 57 10.57 9.66 -6.54
CA ARG A 57 9.45 10.43 -7.08
C ARG A 57 8.14 9.65 -6.99
N TYR A 58 8.16 8.36 -7.29
CA TYR A 58 6.98 7.50 -7.18
C TYR A 58 6.55 7.32 -5.72
N GLU A 59 7.47 7.10 -4.79
CA GLU A 59 7.17 7.08 -3.35
C GLU A 59 6.44 8.36 -2.93
N MET A 60 6.97 9.54 -3.28
CA MET A 60 6.34 10.82 -2.94
C MET A 60 4.96 11.00 -3.59
N SER A 61 4.81 10.56 -4.84
CA SER A 61 3.55 10.63 -5.58
C SER A 61 2.48 9.74 -4.94
N ILE A 62 2.86 8.54 -4.51
CA ILE A 62 2.00 7.62 -3.75
C ILE A 62 1.54 8.27 -2.45
N ARG A 63 2.46 8.86 -1.68
CA ARG A 63 2.12 9.52 -0.40
C ARG A 63 1.13 10.66 -0.61
N CYS A 64 1.33 11.46 -1.65
CA CYS A 64 0.40 12.53 -2.00
C CYS A 64 -0.97 11.98 -2.41
N ALA A 65 -1.01 10.99 -3.31
CA ALA A 65 -2.25 10.39 -3.79
C ALA A 65 -3.05 9.72 -2.66
N ALA A 66 -2.39 8.99 -1.76
CA ALA A 66 -3.01 8.34 -0.61
C ALA A 66 -3.66 9.33 0.36
N LYS A 67 -3.00 10.46 0.64
CA LYS A 67 -3.59 11.54 1.47
C LYS A 67 -4.85 12.14 0.85
N HIS A 68 -4.94 12.19 -0.47
CA HIS A 68 -6.11 12.67 -1.20
C HIS A 68 -7.09 11.55 -1.58
N LYS A 69 -6.90 10.33 -1.05
CA LYS A 69 -7.77 9.17 -1.30
C LYS A 69 -7.92 8.81 -2.79
N ASN A 70 -6.91 9.15 -3.61
CA ASN A 70 -6.90 8.81 -5.03
C ASN A 70 -6.30 7.41 -5.23
N ILE A 71 -7.14 6.38 -5.08
CA ILE A 71 -6.73 4.98 -5.10
C ILE A 71 -6.15 4.58 -6.46
N ASP A 72 -6.74 5.04 -7.56
CA ASP A 72 -6.28 4.70 -8.91
C ASP A 72 -4.84 5.18 -9.15
N LEU A 73 -4.53 6.40 -8.69
CA LEU A 73 -3.19 6.96 -8.80
C LEU A 73 -2.19 6.27 -7.87
N VAL A 74 -2.61 5.90 -6.65
CA VAL A 74 -1.81 5.07 -5.74
C VAL A 74 -1.47 3.74 -6.40
N LYS A 75 -2.47 3.06 -6.97
CA LYS A 75 -2.30 1.78 -7.67
C LYS A 75 -1.30 1.89 -8.80
N TYR A 76 -1.50 2.88 -9.68
CA TYR A 76 -0.63 3.12 -10.83
C TYR A 76 0.85 3.21 -10.44
N TYR A 77 1.18 4.01 -9.42
CA TYR A 77 2.57 4.16 -9.00
C TYR A 77 3.11 2.95 -8.23
N LEU A 78 2.26 2.26 -7.44
CA LEU A 78 2.65 1.02 -6.78
C LEU A 78 2.96 -0.10 -7.77
N ASP A 79 2.16 -0.23 -8.83
CA ASP A 79 2.38 -1.18 -9.92
C ASP A 79 3.72 -0.91 -10.62
N ILE A 80 4.01 0.36 -10.92
CA ILE A 80 5.29 0.76 -11.50
C ILE A 80 6.45 0.41 -10.58
N LEU A 81 6.35 0.75 -9.29
CA LEU A 81 7.40 0.41 -8.32
C LEU A 81 7.60 -1.10 -8.19
N LYS A 82 6.52 -1.89 -8.20
CA LYS A 82 6.57 -3.36 -8.16
C LYS A 82 7.31 -3.92 -9.38
N VAL A 83 6.95 -3.46 -10.58
CA VAL A 83 7.65 -3.85 -11.82
C VAL A 83 9.12 -3.46 -11.77
N LEU A 84 9.44 -2.23 -11.35
CA LEU A 84 10.82 -1.74 -11.25
C LEU A 84 11.65 -2.55 -10.25
N LYS A 85 11.05 -2.90 -9.11
CA LYS A 85 11.64 -3.73 -8.05
C LYS A 85 11.98 -5.13 -8.59
N ASP A 86 11.05 -5.76 -9.29
CA ASP A 86 11.21 -7.12 -9.82
C ASP A 86 12.26 -7.20 -10.94
N LEU A 87 12.35 -6.14 -11.77
CA LEU A 87 13.32 -6.03 -12.86
C LEU A 87 14.74 -5.72 -12.37
N THR A 88 14.89 -4.75 -11.48
CA THR A 88 16.21 -4.24 -11.07
C THR A 88 16.82 -5.06 -9.93
N LYS A 89 15.99 -5.58 -9.02
CA LYS A 89 16.42 -6.26 -7.79
C LYS A 89 17.38 -5.43 -6.94
N GLU A 90 17.26 -4.10 -7.04
CA GLU A 90 18.06 -3.15 -6.29
C GLU A 90 17.40 -2.85 -4.94
N GLY A 91 18.18 -2.88 -3.86
CA GLY A 91 17.67 -2.71 -2.49
C GLY A 91 16.94 -1.38 -2.27
N PHE A 92 17.40 -0.29 -2.88
CA PHE A 92 16.75 1.02 -2.71
C PHE A 92 15.35 1.08 -3.36
N VAL A 93 15.09 0.30 -4.42
CA VAL A 93 13.75 0.21 -5.04
C VAL A 93 12.82 -0.63 -4.17
N GLN A 94 13.34 -1.72 -3.60
CA GLN A 94 12.63 -2.52 -2.60
C GLN A 94 12.22 -1.64 -1.41
N ASP A 95 13.15 -0.86 -0.87
CA ASP A 95 12.90 0.04 0.26
C ASP A 95 11.82 1.08 -0.08
N ALA A 96 11.85 1.67 -1.27
CA ALA A 96 10.85 2.65 -1.71
C ALA A 96 9.45 2.01 -1.82
N TYR A 97 9.36 0.78 -2.36
CA TYR A 97 8.12 0.03 -2.45
C TYR A 97 7.56 -0.30 -1.06
N GLU A 98 8.38 -0.85 -0.16
CA GLU A 98 7.96 -1.22 1.19
C GLU A 98 7.56 0.00 2.04
N LYS A 99 8.30 1.11 1.94
CA LYS A 99 7.94 2.38 2.58
C LYS A 99 6.59 2.89 2.09
N SER A 100 6.33 2.78 0.79
CA SER A 100 5.06 3.19 0.20
C SER A 100 3.89 2.35 0.71
N VAL A 101 4.05 1.02 0.72
CA VAL A 101 3.02 0.09 1.25
C VAL A 101 2.77 0.36 2.74
N ARG A 102 3.82 0.50 3.55
CA ARG A 102 3.69 0.81 4.97
C ARG A 102 2.96 2.14 5.19
N PHE A 103 3.35 3.19 4.47
CA PHE A 103 2.69 4.49 4.57
C PHE A 103 1.20 4.41 4.22
N ILE A 104 0.83 3.66 3.18
CA ILE A 104 -0.57 3.48 2.79
C ILE A 104 -1.35 2.82 3.94
N ASN A 105 -0.82 1.73 4.51
CA ASN A 105 -1.46 1.06 5.64
C ASN A 105 -1.63 2.00 6.84
N GLU A 106 -0.56 2.68 7.26
CA GLU A 106 -0.59 3.63 8.38
C GLU A 106 -1.64 4.74 8.16
N ASN A 107 -1.69 5.32 6.95
CA ASN A 107 -2.63 6.38 6.61
C ASN A 107 -4.08 5.90 6.58
N ILE A 108 -4.31 4.64 6.17
CA ILE A 108 -5.63 4.02 6.19
C ILE A 108 -6.07 3.73 7.62
N ASP A 109 -5.18 3.16 8.44
CA ASP A 109 -5.46 2.85 9.84
C ASP A 109 -5.78 4.12 10.64
N GLU A 110 -5.01 5.19 10.43
CA GLU A 110 -5.27 6.51 11.03
C GLU A 110 -6.63 7.05 10.60
N TYR A 111 -6.94 7.01 9.29
CA TYR A 111 -8.23 7.45 8.77
C TYR A 111 -9.41 6.66 9.38
N CYS A 112 -9.32 5.33 9.41
CA CYS A 112 -10.35 4.47 10.01
C CYS A 112 -10.53 4.76 11.50
N SER A 113 -9.43 4.92 12.24
CA SER A 113 -9.45 5.24 13.67
C SER A 113 -10.17 6.56 13.95
N GLU A 114 -9.88 7.60 13.18
CA GLU A 114 -10.52 8.90 13.34
C GLU A 114 -12.02 8.87 12.99
N ILE A 115 -12.39 8.17 11.91
CA ILE A 115 -13.80 7.98 11.54
C ILE A 115 -14.56 7.20 12.61
N MET A 116 -14.00 6.11 13.13
CA MET A 116 -14.63 5.34 14.21
C MET A 116 -14.81 6.17 15.47
N LYS A 117 -13.79 6.94 15.88
CA LYS A 117 -13.89 7.84 17.04
C LYS A 117 -14.99 8.88 16.86
N LYS A 118 -15.03 9.52 15.68
CA LYS A 118 -16.05 10.55 15.38
C LYS A 118 -17.45 9.96 15.41
N PHE A 119 -17.65 8.81 14.77
CA PHE A 119 -18.92 8.11 14.75
C PHE A 119 -19.36 7.68 16.15
N ASN A 120 -18.48 7.03 16.93
CA ASN A 120 -18.78 6.58 18.28
C ASN A 120 -19.16 7.75 19.19
N ARG A 121 -18.45 8.88 19.08
CA ARG A 121 -18.78 10.10 19.81
C ARG A 121 -20.16 10.66 19.45
N ALA A 122 -20.52 10.67 18.17
CA ALA A 122 -21.84 11.13 17.72
C ALA A 122 -22.94 10.17 18.20
N PHE A 123 -22.71 8.87 18.08
CA PHE A 123 -23.63 7.81 18.50
C PHE A 123 -23.94 7.86 20.01
N GLU A 124 -22.95 8.15 20.83
CA GLU A 124 -23.08 8.27 22.29
C GLU A 124 -23.63 9.64 22.75
N SER A 125 -23.77 10.60 21.83
CA SER A 125 -24.22 11.96 22.15
C SER A 125 -25.71 12.02 22.48
N GLN A 126 -26.12 13.09 23.17
CA GLN A 126 -27.54 13.37 23.44
C GLN A 126 -28.33 13.79 22.19
N ASP A 127 -27.65 14.21 21.12
CA ASP A 127 -28.29 14.58 19.87
C ASP A 127 -28.46 13.37 18.93
N GLY A 128 -27.76 12.26 19.20
CA GLY A 128 -27.70 11.09 18.33
C GLY A 128 -26.86 11.32 17.07
N LEU A 129 -27.00 10.38 16.13
CA LEU A 129 -26.35 10.43 14.82
C LEU A 129 -27.04 11.45 13.91
N ARG A 130 -26.24 12.16 13.11
CA ARG A 130 -26.74 12.99 12.01
C ARG A 130 -26.51 12.29 10.67
N GLU A 131 -27.24 12.70 9.64
CA GLU A 131 -27.07 12.17 8.28
C GLU A 131 -25.63 12.30 7.78
N ASP A 132 -24.96 13.40 8.15
CA ASP A 132 -23.56 13.64 7.80
C ASP A 132 -22.61 12.62 8.44
N ASP A 133 -22.85 12.22 9.70
CA ASP A 133 -22.02 11.22 10.39
C ASP A 133 -22.16 9.85 9.72
N ILE A 134 -23.39 9.48 9.35
CA ILE A 134 -23.68 8.22 8.67
C ILE A 134 -23.09 8.21 7.26
N ARG A 135 -23.26 9.29 6.50
CA ARG A 135 -22.70 9.43 5.17
C ARG A 135 -21.17 9.34 5.20
N GLU A 136 -20.53 10.00 6.16
CA GLU A 136 -19.08 9.94 6.31
C GLU A 136 -18.59 8.53 6.67
N TYR A 137 -19.28 7.84 7.58
CA TYR A 137 -18.95 6.46 7.94
C TYR A 137 -19.14 5.49 6.77
N LYS A 138 -20.24 5.65 6.01
CA LYS A 138 -20.51 4.86 4.80
C LYS A 138 -19.44 5.08 3.73
N ASN A 139 -19.06 6.33 3.47
CA ASN A 139 -17.97 6.66 2.56
C ASN A 139 -16.66 5.99 2.98
N ALA A 140 -16.40 5.87 4.30
CA ALA A 140 -15.23 5.16 4.80
C ALA A 140 -15.31 3.65 4.51
N VAL A 141 -16.46 3.02 4.75
CA VAL A 141 -16.70 1.60 4.41
C VAL A 141 -16.44 1.34 2.93
N GLU A 142 -17.05 2.14 2.05
CA GLU A 142 -16.89 2.02 0.59
C GLU A 142 -15.43 2.26 0.14
N TYR A 143 -14.77 3.25 0.73
CA TYR A 143 -13.36 3.53 0.47
C TYR A 143 -12.45 2.34 0.81
N ILE A 144 -12.68 1.69 1.96
CA ILE A 144 -11.91 0.52 2.38
C ILE A 144 -12.19 -0.70 1.50
N GLN A 145 -13.43 -0.89 1.07
CA GLN A 145 -13.78 -1.93 0.09
C GLN A 145 -13.06 -1.70 -1.25
N ALA A 146 -13.03 -0.46 -1.73
CA ALA A 146 -12.33 -0.09 -2.96
C ALA A 146 -10.82 -0.34 -2.86
N ILE A 147 -10.21 -0.02 -1.71
CA ILE A 147 -8.79 -0.30 -1.45
C ILE A 147 -8.51 -1.80 -1.47
N HIS A 148 -9.29 -2.61 -0.74
CA HIS A 148 -9.09 -4.07 -0.76
C HIS A 148 -9.18 -4.63 -2.17
N LYS A 149 -10.16 -4.17 -2.96
CA LYS A 149 -10.35 -4.61 -4.34
C LYS A 149 -9.19 -4.21 -5.25
N GLN A 150 -8.71 -2.98 -5.15
CA GLN A 150 -7.73 -2.43 -6.07
C GLN A 150 -6.27 -2.72 -5.68
N LEU A 151 -5.99 -2.68 -4.39
CA LEU A 151 -4.64 -2.71 -3.82
C LEU A 151 -4.35 -3.97 -3.00
N GLY A 152 -5.29 -4.91 -2.89
CA GLY A 152 -5.11 -6.13 -2.08
C GLY A 152 -3.90 -6.99 -2.47
N GLU A 153 -3.42 -6.92 -3.71
CA GLU A 153 -2.17 -7.58 -4.12
C GLU A 153 -0.90 -6.93 -3.56
N HIS A 154 -0.98 -5.65 -3.18
CA HIS A 154 0.13 -4.89 -2.61
C HIS A 154 0.07 -4.87 -1.09
N LEU A 155 -1.13 -4.67 -0.54
CA LEU A 155 -1.39 -4.54 0.88
C LEU A 155 -1.62 -5.94 1.46
N GLN A 156 -0.63 -6.46 2.17
CA GLN A 156 -0.75 -7.73 2.91
C GLN A 156 -1.88 -7.67 3.96
N SER A 157 -2.20 -8.80 4.59
CA SER A 157 -3.34 -9.06 5.50
C SER A 157 -3.44 -8.22 6.79
N GLY A 158 -2.79 -7.05 6.87
CA GLY A 158 -2.81 -6.14 8.00
C GLY A 158 -3.77 -4.95 7.86
N LEU A 159 -4.52 -4.84 6.76
CA LEU A 159 -5.42 -3.71 6.55
C LEU A 159 -6.72 -3.87 7.37
N VAL A 160 -7.17 -2.77 7.99
CA VAL A 160 -8.51 -2.71 8.61
C VAL A 160 -9.56 -3.05 7.56
N SER A 161 -10.30 -4.13 7.78
CA SER A 161 -11.36 -4.58 6.87
C SER A 161 -12.60 -3.70 6.98
N SER A 162 -13.35 -3.59 5.88
CA SER A 162 -14.68 -2.96 5.93
C SER A 162 -15.61 -3.69 6.91
N ALA A 163 -15.43 -5.00 7.08
CA ALA A 163 -16.14 -5.78 8.08
C ALA A 163 -15.83 -5.31 9.52
N ALA A 164 -14.60 -4.87 9.83
CA ALA A 164 -14.28 -4.32 11.13
C ALA A 164 -15.05 -3.01 11.42
N LEU A 165 -15.24 -2.15 10.41
CA LEU A 165 -16.05 -0.94 10.53
C LEU A 165 -17.53 -1.27 10.78
N LEU A 166 -18.08 -2.27 10.08
CA LEU A 166 -19.45 -2.73 10.32
C LEU A 166 -19.60 -3.38 11.71
N GLN A 167 -18.60 -4.15 12.13
CA GLN A 167 -18.58 -4.77 13.45
C GLN A 167 -18.58 -3.72 14.58
N ASN A 168 -17.89 -2.57 14.40
CA ASN A 168 -17.96 -1.47 15.35
C ASN A 168 -19.40 -0.94 15.51
N ILE A 169 -20.20 -0.87 14.45
CA ILE A 169 -21.62 -0.49 14.54
C ILE A 169 -22.38 -1.50 15.40
N HIS A 170 -22.22 -2.81 15.13
CA HIS A 170 -22.88 -3.86 15.92
C HIS A 170 -22.51 -3.80 17.41
N ILE A 171 -21.21 -3.62 17.71
CA ILE A 171 -20.74 -3.50 19.09
C ILE A 171 -21.41 -2.30 19.78
N LYS A 172 -21.44 -1.14 19.13
CA LYS A 172 -22.05 0.08 19.70
C LYS A 172 -23.57 -0.04 19.88
N LEU A 173 -24.26 -0.67 18.95
CA LEU A 173 -25.67 -0.99 19.09
C LEU A 173 -25.93 -1.93 20.28
N TRP A 174 -25.11 -2.96 20.44
CA TRP A 174 -25.23 -3.92 21.54
C TRP A 174 -24.94 -3.27 22.90
N GLU A 175 -23.83 -2.53 23.04
CA GLU A 175 -23.48 -1.77 24.25
C GLU A 175 -24.62 -0.84 24.66
N ARG A 176 -25.15 -0.08 23.70
CA ARG A 176 -26.22 0.88 23.98
C ARG A 176 -27.55 0.22 24.29
N ARG A 177 -27.88 -0.92 23.66
CA ARG A 177 -29.06 -1.71 24.02
C ARG A 177 -28.98 -2.13 25.48
N HIS A 178 -27.85 -2.68 25.90
CA HIS A 178 -27.62 -3.12 27.27
C HIS A 178 -27.73 -1.95 28.28
N ASP A 179 -27.22 -0.77 27.95
CA ASP A 179 -27.33 0.44 28.79
C ASP A 179 -28.77 0.96 28.94
N LEU A 180 -29.67 0.57 28.04
CA LEU A 180 -31.07 1.00 28.01
C LEU A 180 -32.02 -0.07 28.55
N GLU A 181 -31.54 -1.27 28.86
CA GLU A 181 -32.35 -2.32 29.46
C GLU A 181 -32.99 -1.84 30.77
N GLY A 182 -34.31 -2.04 30.89
CA GLY A 182 -35.09 -1.62 32.06
C GLY A 182 -35.40 -0.12 32.14
N LYS A 183 -34.98 0.69 31.15
CA LYS A 183 -35.44 2.08 31.05
C LYS A 183 -36.84 2.15 30.43
N ASP A 184 -37.59 3.17 30.83
CA ASP A 184 -38.90 3.47 30.25
C ASP A 184 -38.76 3.80 28.75
N ILE A 185 -39.72 3.33 27.95
CA ILE A 185 -39.79 3.58 26.51
C ILE A 185 -39.89 5.08 26.20
N TYR A 186 -40.49 5.86 27.10
CA TYR A 186 -40.59 7.32 26.96
C TYR A 186 -39.32 8.06 27.40
N CYS A 187 -38.24 7.34 27.78
CA CYS A 187 -36.96 7.96 28.06
C CYS A 187 -36.36 8.55 26.78
N PRO A 188 -35.94 9.84 26.75
CA PRO A 188 -35.33 10.45 25.57
C PRO A 188 -34.13 9.66 25.02
N SER A 189 -33.37 9.00 25.90
CA SER A 189 -32.24 8.15 25.49
C SER A 189 -32.66 6.93 24.66
N VAL A 190 -33.87 6.40 24.89
CA VAL A 190 -34.44 5.28 24.13
C VAL A 190 -34.92 5.76 22.76
N GLU A 191 -35.58 6.92 22.71
CA GLU A 191 -36.02 7.55 21.45
C GLU A 191 -34.83 7.82 20.51
N ILE A 192 -33.76 8.43 21.02
CA ILE A 192 -32.53 8.70 20.26
C ILE A 192 -31.91 7.40 19.75
N PHE A 193 -31.89 6.35 20.57
CA PHE A 193 -31.34 5.06 20.17
C PHE A 193 -32.15 4.41 19.04
N LEU A 194 -33.48 4.46 19.10
CA LEU A 194 -34.35 3.97 18.04
C LEU A 194 -34.17 4.76 16.74
N LEU A 195 -34.01 6.09 16.83
CA LEU A 195 -33.69 6.93 15.68
C LEU A 195 -32.35 6.54 15.04
N ASN A 196 -31.30 6.36 15.85
CA ASN A 196 -30.00 5.90 15.38
C ASN A 196 -30.12 4.55 14.64
N ILE A 197 -30.85 3.58 15.20
CA ILE A 197 -31.10 2.29 14.54
C ILE A 197 -31.79 2.49 13.19
N TYR A 198 -32.83 3.30 13.14
CA TYR A 198 -33.57 3.56 11.90
C TYR A 198 -32.65 4.11 10.82
N MET A 199 -31.84 5.12 11.14
CA MET A 199 -30.92 5.73 10.17
C MET A 199 -29.81 4.76 9.74
N LEU A 200 -29.26 3.97 10.67
CA LEU A 200 -28.23 2.97 10.36
C LEU A 200 -28.76 1.87 9.45
N LYS A 201 -29.96 1.35 9.71
CA LYS A 201 -30.60 0.34 8.86
C LYS A 201 -30.90 0.86 7.46
N ALA A 202 -31.26 2.13 7.34
CA ALA A 202 -31.48 2.76 6.03
C ALA A 202 -30.18 2.92 5.23
N ALA A 203 -29.04 3.11 5.92
CA ALA A 203 -27.76 3.36 5.26
C ALA A 203 -26.95 2.09 4.96
N PHE A 204 -27.08 1.06 5.81
CA PHE A 204 -26.32 -0.19 5.78
C PHE A 204 -27.28 -1.39 5.72
N GLU A 205 -27.63 -1.82 4.50
CA GLU A 205 -28.51 -2.99 4.26
C GLU A 205 -27.92 -4.29 4.83
N GLU A 206 -26.59 -4.34 4.97
CA GLU A 206 -25.81 -5.47 5.45
C GLU A 206 -25.90 -5.67 6.97
N LEU A 207 -26.46 -4.69 7.71
CA LEU A 207 -26.72 -4.84 9.14
C LEU A 207 -27.97 -5.71 9.33
N GLU A 208 -27.79 -7.03 9.45
CA GLU A 208 -28.80 -7.92 10.00
C GLU A 208 -28.99 -7.59 11.49
N LEU A 209 -29.87 -6.64 11.78
CA LEU A 209 -30.24 -6.27 13.14
C LEU A 209 -31.36 -7.19 13.61
N ASP A 210 -31.00 -8.24 14.36
CA ASP A 210 -31.95 -9.05 15.11
C ASP A 210 -32.52 -8.21 16.28
N TYR A 211 -33.82 -7.92 16.22
CA TYR A 211 -34.56 -7.16 17.23
C TYR A 211 -34.85 -8.02 18.47
#